data_AF-A0A2G1BYT9-F1
#
_entry.id   AF-A0A2G1BYT9-F1
#
_cell.length_a   1.000
_cell.length_b   1.000
_cell.length_c   1.000
_cell.angle_alpha   90.00
_cell.angle_beta   90.00
_cell.angle_gamma   90.00
#
_symmetry.space_group_name_H-M   'P 1'
#
loop_
_entity.id
_entity.type
_entity.pdbx_description
1 polymer ?
#
loop_
_entity_poly.entity_id
_entity_poly.type
_entity_poly.pdbx_seq_one_letter_code
_entity_poly.pdbx_strand_id
1 'polypeptide(L)'
;MKNLLKLGFLGVCSAIALTSCDSDSTPNHGDSIELKAHSKTPNFLKLESEFSGVNIFPLLSSEDKLEDTPNFVYGSMADGAGLMRNSDGTYTLINNIEADYSIARIKLDKTFKPVHGEYILNAIATGGSAQCSGTLITQEEHGFGPLYLSGGEWGDGPQGVFATDPFKDASVASSPRMLTAMGQWVTENAVPLSKEAYTDKTVVFIGDDHGDNMVPSGQLGMYVGDRGDLEGGKLYGLKVTDEGITYEVDMKEGTTYNASFVELTEKNIDLLDAEAKEKGVMGFSRLEDIDWRRGSAKNNREIYFCVTGRKKEGLVGKGTIYGRVYKVELNENDPTGTAKITCVLDGDKLDGKAKLFHSPDNIVVTENYAYIQEDPNGYFDGEKNHAASLYQYNLKTGELKKVLECDQVAASAQGYGASYQDKAWEITGMIDISETIGVSNTFLLITQNHGWEPADGGAFTDPMANDAAETRKEGSQLYVVQGLDR
;
A
#
# COMPACT_ATOMS: atom_id res chain seq x y z
N MET A 1 88.62 6.33 21.24
CA MET A 1 88.81 7.30 22.34
C MET A 1 87.57 8.19 22.39
N LYS A 2 86.89 8.23 23.55
CA LYS A 2 86.15 9.34 24.20
C LYS A 2 85.54 10.42 23.27
N ASN A 3 84.31 10.91 23.38
CA ASN A 3 83.29 10.87 24.42
C ASN A 3 82.02 11.56 23.86
N LEU A 4 80.84 11.03 24.19
CA LEU A 4 79.64 11.71 24.69
C LEU A 4 79.31 13.17 24.28
N LEU A 5 78.12 13.40 23.71
CA LEU A 5 76.97 13.98 24.47
C LEU A 5 75.64 13.81 23.72
N LYS A 6 74.61 13.42 24.47
CA LYS A 6 73.19 13.34 24.11
C LYS A 6 72.57 14.75 24.00
N LEU A 7 71.66 14.95 23.06
CA LEU A 7 70.50 15.82 23.27
C LEU A 7 69.29 15.24 22.52
N GLY A 8 68.17 15.13 23.24
CA GLY A 8 67.00 14.34 22.85
C GLY A 8 66.20 14.94 21.70
N PHE A 9 65.72 14.05 20.82
CA PHE A 9 64.63 14.33 19.90
C PHE A 9 63.32 13.98 20.62
N LEU A 10 62.61 15.01 21.08
CA LEU A 10 61.24 14.88 21.56
C LEU A 10 60.33 14.88 20.32
N GLY A 11 59.53 13.83 20.19
CA GLY A 11 58.67 13.60 19.04
C GLY A 11 57.54 14.62 18.92
N VAL A 12 57.23 14.98 17.68
CA VAL A 12 55.92 15.51 17.29
C VAL A 12 55.38 14.55 16.25
N CYS A 13 54.65 13.53 16.71
CA CYS A 13 53.71 12.82 15.86
C CYS A 13 52.49 13.73 15.74
N SER A 14 52.34 14.39 14.59
CA SER A 14 51.09 15.07 14.23
C SER A 14 50.01 14.01 14.03
N ALA A 15 49.23 13.76 15.08
CA ALA A 15 47.95 13.09 14.97
C ALA A 15 47.01 14.04 14.21
N ILE A 16 46.71 13.70 12.95
CA ILE A 16 45.59 14.28 12.23
C ILE A 16 44.34 13.68 12.89
N ALA A 17 43.75 14.42 13.83
CA ALA A 17 42.39 14.17 14.26
C ALA A 17 41.47 14.53 13.09
N LEU A 18 40.96 13.50 12.41
CA LEU A 18 39.78 13.64 11.56
C LEU A 18 38.61 13.94 12.50
N THR A 19 38.34 15.22 12.72
CA THR A 19 37.07 15.67 13.27
C THR A 19 36.02 15.36 12.21
N SER A 20 35.25 14.29 12.44
CA SER A 20 33.94 14.10 11.83
C SER A 20 33.15 15.37 12.07
N CYS A 21 32.87 16.14 11.02
CA CYS A 21 31.81 17.13 11.08
C CYS A 21 30.51 16.34 11.05
N ASP A 22 29.91 16.12 12.22
CA ASP A 22 28.46 15.95 12.30
C ASP A 22 27.86 17.23 11.73
N SER A 23 27.31 17.14 10.52
CA SER A 23 26.49 18.20 9.98
C SER A 23 25.12 18.13 10.64
N ASP A 24 25.02 18.73 11.82
CA ASP A 24 23.76 19.10 12.46
C ASP A 24 23.05 20.14 11.59
N SER A 25 22.01 19.70 10.89
CA SER A 25 20.64 20.25 10.94
C SER A 25 19.82 19.67 9.79
N THR A 26 19.36 18.42 9.95
CA THR A 26 18.06 18.10 9.38
C THR A 26 17.08 19.14 9.94
N PRO A 27 16.28 19.83 9.12
CA PRO A 27 15.28 20.74 9.66
C PRO A 27 14.42 19.96 10.65
N ASN A 28 14.34 20.39 11.91
CA ASN A 28 13.48 19.76 12.89
C ASN A 28 12.03 20.10 12.52
N HIS A 29 11.43 19.28 11.65
CA HIS A 29 10.17 19.62 10.99
C HIS A 29 8.93 18.93 11.59
N GLY A 30 9.09 18.27 12.73
CA GLY A 30 8.01 17.69 13.53
C GLY A 30 7.54 18.54 14.72
N ASP A 31 8.27 19.61 15.08
CA ASP A 31 8.02 20.38 16.31
C ASP A 31 6.63 21.05 16.37
N SER A 32 6.03 21.33 15.21
CA SER A 32 4.70 21.94 15.12
C SER A 32 3.56 20.93 15.03
N ILE A 33 3.85 19.64 14.87
CA ILE A 33 2.84 18.59 14.69
C ILE A 33 2.05 18.41 15.98
N GLU A 34 0.73 18.44 15.88
CA GLU A 34 -0.18 18.16 16.99
C GLU A 34 -0.91 16.85 16.73
N LEU A 35 -0.38 15.73 17.24
CA LEU A 35 -1.05 14.43 17.15
C LEU A 35 -2.28 14.41 18.07
N LYS A 36 -3.46 14.65 17.49
CA LYS A 36 -4.75 14.66 18.18
C LYS A 36 -5.88 14.33 17.20
N ALA A 37 -7.05 13.99 17.75
CA ALA A 37 -8.25 13.83 16.94
C ALA A 37 -8.68 15.17 16.32
N HIS A 38 -8.88 15.16 15.01
CA HIS A 38 -9.40 16.29 14.22
C HIS A 38 -10.77 16.00 13.64
N SER A 39 -11.09 14.74 13.37
CA SER A 39 -12.42 14.33 12.91
C SER A 39 -13.44 14.43 14.04
N LYS A 40 -14.68 14.77 13.69
CA LYS A 40 -15.82 14.66 14.62
C LYS A 40 -16.31 13.22 14.77
N THR A 41 -15.98 12.34 13.83
CA THR A 41 -16.34 10.92 13.89
C THR A 41 -15.44 10.22 14.94
N PRO A 42 -16.00 9.43 15.88
CA PRO A 42 -15.22 8.76 16.92
C PRO A 42 -14.27 7.69 16.37
N ASN A 43 -13.26 7.33 17.15
CA ASN A 43 -12.42 6.16 16.86
C ASN A 43 -13.22 4.86 17.05
N PHE A 44 -13.20 4.00 16.02
CA PHE A 44 -13.77 2.65 16.04
C PHE A 44 -12.72 1.57 15.78
N LEU A 45 -11.44 1.85 16.03
CA LEU A 45 -10.37 0.85 16.02
C LEU A 45 -10.02 0.44 17.45
N LYS A 46 -10.07 -0.87 17.71
CA LYS A 46 -9.80 -1.45 19.02
C LYS A 46 -8.45 -2.14 19.03
N LEU A 47 -7.54 -1.64 19.86
CA LEU A 47 -6.22 -2.22 20.04
C LEU A 47 -6.25 -3.51 20.85
N GLU A 48 -5.39 -4.44 20.46
CA GLU A 48 -5.04 -5.58 21.30
C GLU A 48 -4.22 -5.13 22.53
N SER A 49 -4.34 -5.89 23.62
CA SER A 49 -3.77 -5.47 24.92
C SER A 49 -2.25 -5.23 24.88
N GLU A 50 -1.52 -5.98 24.06
CA GLU A 50 -0.06 -5.83 23.89
C GLU A 50 0.33 -4.57 23.13
N PHE A 51 -0.60 -3.97 22.38
CA PHE A 51 -0.43 -2.71 21.64
C PHE A 51 -1.07 -1.52 22.37
N SER A 52 -1.37 -1.63 23.66
CA SER A 52 -1.98 -0.55 24.46
C SER A 52 -1.15 0.75 24.56
N GLY A 53 0.11 0.74 24.13
CA GLY A 53 0.95 1.93 24.00
C GLY A 53 0.78 2.68 22.68
N VAL A 54 0.05 2.13 21.70
CA VAL A 54 -0.26 2.76 20.43
C VAL A 54 -1.39 3.77 20.62
N ASN A 55 -1.24 4.95 20.02
CA ASN A 55 -2.25 6.00 20.01
C ASN A 55 -2.92 6.05 18.63
N ILE A 56 -4.25 6.19 18.61
CA ILE A 56 -5.05 6.30 17.39
C ILE A 56 -5.84 7.60 17.43
N PHE A 57 -5.68 8.42 16.40
CA PHE A 57 -6.31 9.73 16.29
C PHE A 57 -7.13 9.82 14.99
N PRO A 58 -8.47 9.89 15.07
CA PRO A 58 -9.31 10.18 13.90
C PRO A 58 -8.94 11.52 13.28
N LEU A 59 -8.48 11.51 12.03
CA LEU A 59 -7.93 12.67 11.34
C LEU A 59 -8.95 13.35 10.43
N LEU A 60 -9.67 12.55 9.62
CA LEU A 60 -10.68 13.02 8.67
C LEU A 60 -11.73 11.93 8.44
N SER A 61 -12.99 12.30 8.28
CA SER A 61 -14.07 11.41 7.86
C SER A 61 -14.98 12.05 6.82
N SER A 62 -15.83 11.23 6.21
CA SER A 62 -16.86 11.69 5.25
C SER A 62 -17.87 12.68 5.81
N GLU A 63 -18.00 12.81 7.13
CA GLU A 63 -18.89 13.79 7.73
C GLU A 63 -18.23 15.14 8.04
N ASP A 64 -16.91 15.21 8.01
CA ASP A 64 -16.17 16.40 8.36
C ASP A 64 -16.30 17.48 7.29
N LYS A 65 -16.14 18.73 7.71
CA LYS A 65 -16.07 19.88 6.81
C LYS A 65 -14.74 20.58 7.00
N LEU A 66 -14.05 20.79 5.90
CA LEU A 66 -12.76 21.47 5.89
C LEU A 66 -12.97 22.99 5.86
N GLU A 67 -12.14 23.73 6.60
CA GLU A 67 -12.29 25.16 6.82
C GLU A 67 -12.24 25.98 5.52
N ASP A 68 -11.32 25.63 4.63
CA ASP A 68 -11.09 26.34 3.37
C ASP A 68 -12.05 25.86 2.25
N THR A 69 -12.56 24.64 2.36
CA THR A 69 -13.46 24.00 1.39
C THR A 69 -14.62 23.28 2.10
N PRO A 70 -15.58 24.02 2.67
CA PRO A 70 -16.66 23.44 3.47
C PRO A 70 -17.67 22.60 2.68
N ASN A 71 -17.57 22.60 1.34
CA ASN A 71 -18.38 21.79 0.44
C ASN A 71 -17.66 20.53 -0.04
N PHE A 72 -16.35 20.39 0.23
CA PHE A 72 -15.63 19.15 -0.05
C PHE A 72 -16.24 18.02 0.78
N VAL A 73 -16.43 16.87 0.15
CA VAL A 73 -16.84 15.63 0.82
C VAL A 73 -15.70 14.65 0.70
N TYR A 74 -15.24 14.07 1.82
CA TYR A 74 -14.32 12.93 1.77
C TYR A 74 -15.13 11.70 1.39
N GLY A 75 -14.93 11.23 0.15
CA GLY A 75 -15.86 10.33 -0.49
C GLY A 75 -15.81 8.88 -0.02
N SER A 76 -16.55 8.04 -0.74
CA SER A 76 -16.80 6.64 -0.41
C SER A 76 -15.62 5.73 -0.75
N MET A 77 -15.36 4.73 0.09
CA MET A 77 -14.30 3.73 -0.11
C MET A 77 -12.93 4.40 -0.33
N ALA A 78 -12.55 5.29 0.60
CA ALA A 78 -11.20 5.83 0.59
C ALA A 78 -10.16 4.73 0.82
N ASP A 79 -9.11 4.76 0.03
CA ASP A 79 -8.18 3.64 -0.13
C ASP A 79 -6.71 4.15 -0.17
N GLY A 80 -5.91 3.67 -1.13
CA GLY A 80 -4.50 3.98 -1.32
C GLY A 80 -4.17 5.46 -1.20
N ALA A 81 -3.02 5.74 -0.60
CA ALA A 81 -2.64 7.10 -0.24
C ALA A 81 -1.15 7.38 -0.37
N GLY A 82 -0.82 8.66 -0.45
CA GLY A 82 0.55 9.14 -0.40
C GLY A 82 0.65 10.52 0.22
N LEU A 83 1.66 10.75 1.06
CA LEU A 83 1.83 12.01 1.78
C LEU A 83 3.14 12.70 1.35
N MET A 84 3.04 14.00 1.04
CA MET A 84 4.18 14.87 0.81
C MET A 84 4.25 15.99 1.83
N ARG A 85 5.48 16.38 2.18
CA ARG A 85 5.74 17.63 2.87
C ARG A 85 6.00 18.75 1.86
N ASN A 86 5.31 19.88 2.04
CA ASN A 86 5.48 21.06 1.21
C ASN A 86 6.63 21.95 1.72
N SER A 87 7.19 22.75 0.83
CA SER A 87 8.29 23.69 1.16
C SER A 87 7.88 24.77 2.18
N ASP A 88 6.59 25.10 2.27
CA ASP A 88 6.04 26.04 3.24
C ASP A 88 5.81 25.42 4.64
N GLY A 89 6.06 24.11 4.79
CA GLY A 89 5.87 23.34 6.03
C GLY A 89 4.48 22.74 6.20
N THR A 90 3.57 22.92 5.25
CA THR A 90 2.29 22.20 5.19
C THR A 90 2.47 20.81 4.58
N TYR A 91 1.40 20.03 4.51
CA TYR A 91 1.42 18.68 3.94
C TYR A 91 0.33 18.53 2.87
N THR A 92 0.58 17.64 1.92
CA THR A 92 -0.36 17.27 0.87
C THR A 92 -0.52 15.77 0.87
N LEU A 93 -1.72 15.32 1.23
CA LEU A 93 -2.18 13.94 1.10
C LEU A 93 -2.87 13.78 -0.25
N ILE A 94 -2.44 12.78 -1.02
CA ILE A 94 -3.16 12.28 -2.20
C ILE A 94 -3.83 10.99 -1.76
N ASN A 95 -5.13 10.85 -2.02
CA ASN A 95 -5.92 9.70 -1.58
C ASN A 95 -6.82 9.23 -2.71
N ASN A 96 -6.81 7.93 -2.98
CA ASN A 96 -7.81 7.30 -3.81
C ASN A 96 -9.14 7.25 -3.08
N ILE A 97 -10.22 7.44 -3.84
CA ILE A 97 -11.60 7.33 -3.39
C ILE A 97 -12.28 6.40 -4.38
N GLU A 98 -12.26 5.12 -4.04
CA GLU A 98 -12.44 4.00 -4.95
C GLU A 98 -13.82 4.00 -5.60
N ALA A 99 -14.88 4.07 -4.78
CA ALA A 99 -16.27 4.10 -5.26
C ALA A 99 -16.64 5.41 -5.97
N ASP A 100 -15.91 6.51 -5.70
CA ASP A 100 -16.08 7.75 -6.46
C ASP A 100 -15.25 7.76 -7.76
N TYR A 101 -14.48 6.71 -8.06
CA TYR A 101 -13.67 6.60 -9.27
C TYR A 101 -12.69 7.78 -9.43
N SER A 102 -12.14 8.24 -8.30
CA SER A 102 -11.51 9.56 -8.22
C SER A 102 -10.28 9.58 -7.31
N ILE A 103 -9.51 10.68 -7.40
CA ILE A 103 -8.34 10.92 -6.56
C ILE A 103 -8.48 12.30 -5.92
N ALA A 104 -8.51 12.33 -4.59
CA ALA A 104 -8.56 13.53 -3.78
C ALA A 104 -7.16 14.06 -3.46
N ARG A 105 -7.05 15.38 -3.35
CA ARG A 105 -5.92 16.10 -2.78
C ARG A 105 -6.38 16.84 -1.52
N ILE A 106 -5.79 16.49 -0.39
CA ILE A 106 -6.10 17.08 0.91
C ILE A 106 -4.87 17.81 1.43
N LYS A 107 -5.02 19.09 1.75
CA LYS A 107 -3.98 19.90 2.39
C LYS A 107 -4.15 19.84 3.89
N LEU A 108 -3.04 19.56 4.58
CA LEU A 108 -2.94 19.67 6.02
C LEU A 108 -2.04 20.86 6.38
N ASP A 109 -2.41 21.63 7.38
CA ASP A 109 -1.58 22.74 7.84
C ASP A 109 -0.31 22.26 8.57
N LYS A 110 0.48 23.21 9.08
CA LYS A 110 1.75 22.92 9.78
C LYS A 110 1.58 22.10 11.07
N THR A 111 0.37 22.08 11.62
CA THR A 111 0.01 21.31 12.82
C THR A 111 -0.55 19.93 12.48
N PHE A 112 -0.59 19.60 11.18
CA PHE A 112 -1.17 18.37 10.65
C PHE A 112 -2.71 18.30 10.70
N LYS A 113 -3.38 19.45 10.80
CA LYS A 113 -4.84 19.53 10.70
C LYS A 113 -5.26 19.57 9.23
N PRO A 114 -6.19 18.73 8.74
CA PRO A 114 -6.80 18.89 7.42
C PRO A 114 -7.56 20.22 7.32
N VAL A 115 -7.28 21.03 6.30
CA VAL A 115 -7.87 22.37 6.14
C VAL A 115 -8.53 22.61 4.79
N HIS A 116 -8.11 21.88 3.74
CA HIS A 116 -8.60 22.03 2.38
C HIS A 116 -8.63 20.67 1.68
N GLY A 117 -9.63 20.43 0.83
CA GLY A 117 -9.79 19.22 0.04
C GLY A 117 -10.37 19.54 -1.34
N GLU A 118 -9.88 18.86 -2.36
CA GLU A 118 -10.33 18.98 -3.74
C GLU A 118 -10.07 17.67 -4.49
N TYR A 119 -10.67 17.49 -5.66
CA TYR A 119 -10.44 16.31 -6.51
C TYR A 119 -9.58 16.68 -7.72
N ILE A 120 -8.51 15.91 -7.95
CA ILE A 120 -7.54 16.13 -9.04
C ILE A 120 -7.63 15.08 -10.15
N LEU A 121 -8.39 14.01 -9.91
CA LEU A 121 -8.88 13.05 -10.89
C LEU A 121 -10.33 12.72 -10.52
N ASN A 122 -11.22 12.58 -11.49
CA ASN A 122 -12.63 12.30 -11.23
C ASN A 122 -13.18 11.20 -12.16
N ALA A 123 -14.43 10.77 -11.92
CA ALA A 123 -15.06 9.66 -12.63
C ALA A 123 -15.11 9.83 -14.16
N ILE A 124 -15.14 11.08 -14.66
CA ILE A 124 -15.08 11.36 -16.10
C ILE A 124 -13.69 11.01 -16.65
N ALA A 125 -12.62 11.32 -15.91
CA ALA A 125 -11.26 10.99 -16.33
C ALA A 125 -11.05 9.48 -16.37
N THR A 126 -11.44 8.79 -15.29
CA THR A 126 -11.24 7.34 -15.15
C THR A 126 -12.21 6.53 -16.00
N GLY A 127 -13.23 7.17 -16.59
CA GLY A 127 -14.30 6.49 -17.30
C GLY A 127 -15.14 5.59 -16.39
N GLY A 128 -15.17 5.89 -15.09
CA GLY A 128 -15.82 5.05 -14.08
C GLY A 128 -14.99 3.84 -13.65
N SER A 129 -13.65 3.91 -13.73
CA SER A 129 -12.77 2.89 -13.17
C SER A 129 -12.44 3.20 -11.70
N ALA A 130 -12.68 2.24 -10.82
CA ALA A 130 -12.32 2.24 -9.40
C ALA A 130 -10.85 2.47 -9.19
N GLN A 131 -10.54 3.52 -8.43
CA GLN A 131 -9.18 3.82 -8.02
C GLN A 131 -8.94 3.11 -6.69
N CYS A 132 -8.32 1.93 -6.71
CA CYS A 132 -8.10 1.11 -5.52
C CYS A 132 -6.87 1.61 -4.73
N SER A 133 -5.87 0.78 -4.50
CA SER A 133 -4.63 1.21 -3.86
C SER A 133 -3.72 2.06 -4.78
N GLY A 134 -2.70 2.71 -4.19
CA GLY A 134 -1.88 3.67 -4.89
C GLY A 134 -0.56 4.03 -4.20
N THR A 135 0.37 4.58 -4.98
CA THR A 135 1.72 4.87 -4.53
C THR A 135 2.19 6.23 -5.02
N LEU A 136 2.76 7.01 -4.10
CA LEU A 136 3.39 8.28 -4.41
C LEU A 136 4.87 8.09 -4.78
N ILE A 137 5.21 8.50 -5.99
CA ILE A 137 6.58 8.64 -6.46
C ILE A 137 7.13 9.99 -6.00
N THR A 138 8.34 9.97 -5.45
CA THR A 138 9.06 11.17 -5.03
C THR A 138 10.51 11.15 -5.54
N GLN A 139 11.06 12.35 -5.77
CA GLN A 139 12.46 12.50 -6.19
C GLN A 139 13.42 11.91 -5.16
N GLU A 140 13.07 11.98 -3.88
CA GLU A 140 13.88 11.49 -2.77
C GLU A 140 13.96 9.96 -2.76
N GLU A 141 12.83 9.27 -2.78
CA GLU A 141 12.77 7.81 -2.66
C GLU A 141 13.04 7.10 -4.00
N HIS A 142 12.52 7.65 -5.10
CA HIS A 142 12.48 6.98 -6.41
C HIS A 142 13.41 7.61 -7.45
N GLY A 143 13.95 8.80 -7.18
CA GLY A 143 14.89 9.49 -8.07
C GLY A 143 14.23 10.27 -9.22
N PHE A 144 12.91 10.38 -9.24
CA PHE A 144 12.11 11.18 -10.18
C PHE A 144 10.74 11.52 -9.56
N GLY A 145 9.91 12.30 -10.24
CA GLY A 145 8.59 12.72 -9.73
C GLY A 145 8.57 14.18 -9.22
N PRO A 146 7.53 14.59 -8.48
CA PRO A 146 6.48 13.74 -7.92
C PRO A 146 5.45 13.27 -8.96
N LEU A 147 4.88 12.10 -8.73
CA LEU A 147 3.80 11.51 -9.51
C LEU A 147 3.05 10.52 -8.62
N TYR A 148 1.73 10.44 -8.72
CA TYR A 148 0.95 9.47 -7.98
C TYR A 148 0.42 8.39 -8.92
N LEU A 149 0.68 7.12 -8.62
CA LEU A 149 0.17 5.98 -9.36
C LEU A 149 -1.01 5.37 -8.62
N SER A 150 -2.09 5.04 -9.35
CA SER A 150 -3.28 4.40 -8.81
C SER A 150 -3.64 3.17 -9.63
N GLY A 151 -4.05 2.09 -8.97
CA GLY A 151 -4.67 0.95 -9.62
C GLY A 151 -6.10 1.29 -10.07
N GLY A 152 -6.37 1.09 -11.35
CA GLY A 152 -7.72 1.08 -11.92
C GLY A 152 -8.24 -0.35 -11.89
N GLU A 153 -9.04 -0.70 -10.89
CA GLU A 153 -9.26 -2.10 -10.52
C GLU A 153 -10.53 -2.68 -11.15
N TRP A 154 -11.70 -2.07 -10.92
CA TRP A 154 -13.00 -2.50 -11.46
C TRP A 154 -13.82 -1.32 -12.03
N GLY A 155 -15.07 -1.58 -12.43
CA GLY A 155 -15.99 -0.59 -12.98
C GLY A 155 -16.13 -0.69 -14.50
N ASP A 156 -16.79 0.30 -15.10
CA ASP A 156 -17.04 0.33 -16.55
C ASP A 156 -15.86 0.91 -17.36
N GLY A 157 -14.92 1.56 -16.66
CA GLY A 157 -13.73 2.19 -17.24
C GLY A 157 -12.61 1.20 -17.57
N PRO A 158 -11.53 1.70 -18.21
CA PRO A 158 -10.34 0.88 -18.45
C PRO A 158 -9.64 0.52 -17.14
N GLN A 159 -9.32 -0.77 -16.98
CA GLN A 159 -8.52 -1.25 -15.86
C GLN A 159 -7.02 -1.16 -16.21
N GLY A 160 -6.19 -0.69 -15.29
CA GLY A 160 -4.77 -0.37 -15.55
C GLY A 160 -4.21 0.69 -14.60
N VAL A 161 -2.96 1.11 -14.83
CA VAL A 161 -2.29 2.08 -13.94
C VAL A 161 -2.58 3.52 -14.36
N PHE A 162 -3.28 4.28 -13.53
CA PHE A 162 -3.49 5.71 -13.69
C PHE A 162 -2.33 6.50 -13.07
N ALA A 163 -1.92 7.58 -13.72
CA ALA A 163 -0.83 8.44 -13.27
C ALA A 163 -1.30 9.89 -13.15
N THR A 164 -1.29 10.43 -11.93
CA THR A 164 -1.78 11.77 -11.62
C THR A 164 -0.67 12.64 -11.06
N ASP A 165 -0.46 13.82 -11.63
CA ASP A 165 0.40 14.84 -11.03
C ASP A 165 -0.25 15.33 -9.72
N PRO A 166 0.40 15.18 -8.56
CA PRO A 166 -0.15 15.66 -7.29
C PRO A 166 -0.46 17.16 -7.26
N PHE A 167 0.16 17.96 -8.13
CA PHE A 167 -0.07 19.40 -8.28
C PHE A 167 -1.01 19.76 -9.43
N LYS A 168 -1.67 18.78 -10.05
CA LYS A 168 -2.67 19.00 -11.10
C LYS A 168 -3.73 20.00 -10.63
N ASP A 169 -4.09 20.92 -11.53
CA ASP A 169 -5.16 21.88 -11.29
C ASP A 169 -6.51 21.13 -11.27
N ALA A 170 -7.29 21.30 -10.20
CA ALA A 170 -8.56 20.60 -10.04
C ALA A 170 -9.58 20.97 -11.14
N SER A 171 -9.45 22.13 -11.79
CA SER A 171 -10.32 22.51 -12.93
C SER A 171 -10.17 21.59 -14.14
N VAL A 172 -9.09 20.81 -14.22
CA VAL A 172 -8.86 19.81 -15.28
C VAL A 172 -8.88 18.37 -14.74
N ALA A 173 -9.54 18.14 -13.59
CA ALA A 173 -9.65 16.82 -12.97
C ALA A 173 -10.17 15.73 -13.92
N SER A 174 -11.03 16.09 -14.87
CA SER A 174 -11.61 15.22 -15.90
C SER A 174 -10.66 14.74 -17.01
N SER A 175 -9.37 15.10 -16.96
CA SER A 175 -8.36 14.64 -17.91
C SER A 175 -7.58 13.43 -17.37
N PRO A 176 -7.60 12.26 -18.03
CA PRO A 176 -6.85 11.10 -17.60
C PRO A 176 -5.41 11.06 -18.11
N ARG A 177 -4.62 10.23 -17.45
CA ARG A 177 -3.38 9.66 -17.98
C ARG A 177 -3.26 8.24 -17.45
N MET A 178 -3.15 7.28 -18.37
CA MET A 178 -2.95 5.86 -18.05
C MET A 178 -1.61 5.40 -18.65
N LEU A 179 -0.83 4.64 -17.88
CA LEU A 179 0.48 4.15 -18.27
C LEU A 179 0.35 2.85 -19.06
N THR A 180 0.01 2.96 -20.34
CA THR A 180 -0.33 1.79 -21.18
C THR A 180 0.80 0.77 -21.33
N ALA A 181 2.06 1.17 -21.17
CA ALA A 181 3.21 0.26 -21.22
C ALA A 181 3.21 -0.76 -20.06
N MET A 182 2.50 -0.46 -18.98
CA MET A 182 2.32 -1.34 -17.84
C MET A 182 1.25 -2.42 -18.06
N GLY A 183 0.49 -2.36 -19.15
CA GLY A 183 -0.61 -3.29 -19.42
C GLY A 183 -1.88 -2.97 -18.64
N GLN A 184 -2.95 -3.67 -19.00
CA GLN A 184 -4.24 -3.66 -18.32
C GLN A 184 -4.38 -4.92 -17.47
N TRP A 185 -4.76 -4.73 -16.21
CA TRP A 185 -4.95 -5.76 -15.19
C TRP A 185 -6.18 -5.37 -14.38
N VAL A 186 -6.72 -6.28 -13.57
CA VAL A 186 -7.62 -5.90 -12.47
C VAL A 186 -6.74 -5.23 -11.41
N THR A 187 -6.35 -3.98 -11.66
CA THR A 187 -5.11 -3.43 -11.10
C THR A 187 -5.33 -2.95 -9.68
N GLU A 188 -4.71 -3.64 -8.72
CA GLU A 188 -4.82 -3.27 -7.31
C GLU A 188 -3.92 -2.06 -6.99
N ASN A 189 -2.60 -2.26 -7.10
CA ASN A 189 -1.64 -1.17 -6.97
C ASN A 189 -0.49 -1.27 -7.99
N ALA A 190 0.27 -0.17 -8.09
CA ALA A 190 1.47 -0.11 -8.91
C ALA A 190 2.61 0.54 -8.11
N VAL A 191 3.62 -0.26 -7.76
CA VAL A 191 4.59 0.07 -6.72
C VAL A 191 5.99 0.19 -7.31
N PRO A 192 6.47 1.41 -7.55
CA PRO A 192 7.85 1.63 -7.93
C PRO A 192 8.79 1.32 -6.76
N LEU A 193 9.89 0.63 -7.05
CA LEU A 193 10.95 0.42 -6.07
C LEU A 193 11.74 1.70 -5.85
N SER A 194 12.29 1.83 -4.64
CA SER A 194 13.30 2.84 -4.35
C SER A 194 14.44 2.82 -5.37
N LYS A 195 14.98 4.01 -5.66
CA LYS A 195 16.15 4.19 -6.54
C LYS A 195 17.38 3.40 -6.09
N GLU A 196 17.45 3.04 -4.82
CA GLU A 196 18.55 2.28 -4.23
C GLU A 196 18.48 0.78 -4.58
N ALA A 197 17.33 0.26 -5.02
CA ALA A 197 17.20 -1.14 -5.43
C ALA A 197 18.06 -1.45 -6.67
N TYR A 198 17.99 -0.57 -7.68
CA TYR A 198 18.77 -0.59 -8.92
C TYR A 198 19.02 0.85 -9.37
N THR A 199 20.28 1.28 -9.47
CA THR A 199 20.62 2.70 -9.62
C THR A 199 20.15 3.34 -10.92
N ASP A 200 20.09 2.59 -12.02
CA ASP A 200 19.80 3.06 -13.39
C ASP A 200 18.42 2.65 -13.91
N LYS A 201 17.61 1.96 -13.10
CA LYS A 201 16.30 1.43 -13.52
C LYS A 201 15.14 1.98 -12.72
N THR A 202 14.02 2.14 -13.40
CA THR A 202 12.69 2.20 -12.80
C THR A 202 12.11 0.79 -12.85
N VAL A 203 11.80 0.22 -11.70
CA VAL A 203 11.14 -1.08 -11.56
C VAL A 203 9.83 -0.85 -10.84
N VAL A 204 8.71 -1.24 -11.44
CA VAL A 204 7.35 -1.07 -10.89
C VAL A 204 6.68 -2.42 -10.83
N PHE A 205 6.27 -2.86 -9.65
CA PHE A 205 5.42 -4.05 -9.50
C PHE A 205 3.96 -3.67 -9.67
N ILE A 206 3.16 -4.59 -10.21
CA ILE A 206 1.75 -4.35 -10.53
C ILE A 206 0.96 -5.55 -10.01
N GLY A 207 -0.05 -5.28 -9.18
CA GLY A 207 -0.97 -6.28 -8.65
C GLY A 207 -2.15 -6.49 -9.59
N ASP A 208 -2.58 -7.73 -9.75
CA ASP A 208 -3.72 -8.11 -10.58
C ASP A 208 -4.69 -8.95 -9.74
N ASP A 209 -5.76 -8.32 -9.29
CA ASP A 209 -6.85 -8.91 -8.52
C ASP A 209 -7.83 -9.72 -9.41
N HIS A 210 -7.31 -10.51 -10.34
CA HIS A 210 -8.18 -11.29 -11.21
C HIS A 210 -8.86 -12.46 -10.46
N GLY A 211 -10.12 -12.26 -10.06
CA GLY A 211 -10.93 -13.19 -9.27
C GLY A 211 -11.64 -14.32 -10.04
N ASP A 212 -10.92 -15.13 -10.82
CA ASP A 212 -11.48 -16.30 -11.53
C ASP A 212 -11.96 -17.39 -10.53
N ASN A 213 -13.12 -18.00 -10.81
CA ASN A 213 -13.76 -18.95 -9.89
C ASN A 213 -13.29 -20.41 -10.02
N MET A 214 -12.44 -20.71 -11.02
CA MET A 214 -12.08 -22.06 -11.44
C MET A 214 -10.57 -22.32 -11.37
N VAL A 215 -9.75 -21.33 -11.70
CA VAL A 215 -8.29 -21.39 -11.70
C VAL A 215 -7.73 -20.03 -11.31
N PRO A 216 -6.84 -19.95 -10.30
CA PRO A 216 -6.14 -18.71 -9.95
C PRO A 216 -5.57 -18.01 -11.18
N SER A 217 -5.90 -16.72 -11.36
CA SER A 217 -5.53 -15.97 -12.57
C SER A 217 -4.94 -14.59 -12.28
N GLY A 218 -4.94 -14.12 -11.02
CA GLY A 218 -4.26 -12.89 -10.64
C GLY A 218 -2.75 -13.06 -10.72
N GLN A 219 -2.03 -12.08 -11.27
CA GLN A 219 -0.61 -12.21 -11.61
C GLN A 219 0.24 -11.10 -10.98
N LEU A 220 1.48 -11.43 -10.63
CA LEU A 220 2.45 -10.41 -10.25
C LEU A 220 3.13 -9.86 -11.52
N GLY A 221 2.70 -8.68 -11.95
CA GLY A 221 3.30 -7.93 -13.03
C GLY A 221 4.55 -7.16 -12.58
N MET A 222 5.48 -6.94 -13.51
CA MET A 222 6.64 -6.08 -13.28
C MET A 222 6.96 -5.29 -14.55
N TYR A 223 6.97 -3.97 -14.46
CA TYR A 223 7.49 -3.08 -15.49
C TYR A 223 8.95 -2.71 -15.18
N VAL A 224 9.81 -2.72 -16.21
CA VAL A 224 11.21 -2.29 -16.11
C VAL A 224 11.55 -1.31 -17.23
N GLY A 225 11.90 -0.09 -16.84
CA GLY A 225 12.37 0.99 -17.73
C GLY A 225 13.71 1.58 -17.25
N ASP A 226 14.27 2.49 -18.03
CA ASP A 226 15.38 3.32 -17.55
C ASP A 226 14.90 4.29 -16.45
N ARG A 227 15.81 4.81 -15.63
CA ARG A 227 15.46 5.71 -14.51
C ARG A 227 14.52 6.84 -14.96
N GLY A 228 13.35 6.91 -14.33
CA GLY A 228 12.30 7.89 -14.59
C GLY A 228 11.40 7.59 -15.80
N ASP A 229 11.67 6.54 -16.57
CA ASP A 229 10.81 6.07 -17.66
C ASP A 229 9.66 5.21 -17.11
N LEU A 230 8.46 5.48 -17.62
CA LEU A 230 7.21 4.76 -17.33
C LEU A 230 6.46 4.35 -18.62
N GLU A 231 7.04 4.61 -19.79
CA GLU A 231 6.36 4.45 -21.10
C GLU A 231 7.19 3.61 -22.09
N GLY A 232 8.52 3.65 -22.03
CA GLY A 232 9.43 3.01 -23.01
C GLY A 232 9.99 1.64 -22.61
N GLY A 233 9.79 1.23 -21.36
CA GLY A 233 10.23 -0.04 -20.79
C GLY A 233 9.45 -1.28 -21.24
N LYS A 234 9.70 -2.38 -20.53
CA LYS A 234 9.15 -3.71 -20.82
C LYS A 234 8.33 -4.25 -19.66
N LEU A 235 7.34 -5.07 -19.98
CA LEU A 235 6.46 -5.73 -19.02
C LEU A 235 6.85 -7.19 -18.85
N TYR A 236 6.74 -7.70 -17.62
CA TYR A 236 7.06 -9.06 -17.26
C TYR A 236 6.03 -9.63 -16.29
N GLY A 237 5.91 -10.96 -16.24
CA GLY A 237 5.13 -11.68 -15.23
C GLY A 237 6.00 -12.66 -14.43
N LEU A 238 5.69 -12.85 -13.15
CA LEU A 238 6.40 -13.80 -12.29
C LEU A 238 6.06 -15.25 -12.65
N LYS A 239 7.08 -16.08 -12.88
CA LYS A 239 6.97 -17.52 -13.10
C LYS A 239 7.74 -18.28 -12.03
N VAL A 240 7.08 -19.22 -11.36
CA VAL A 240 7.74 -20.20 -10.49
C VAL A 240 8.28 -21.33 -11.37
N THR A 241 9.56 -21.68 -11.19
CA THR A 241 10.27 -22.60 -12.10
C THR A 241 10.54 -23.98 -11.50
N ASP A 242 10.26 -24.17 -10.21
CA ASP A 242 10.44 -25.46 -9.56
C ASP A 242 9.40 -26.49 -10.03
N GLU A 243 9.87 -27.72 -10.25
CA GLU A 243 9.00 -28.82 -10.65
C GLU A 243 7.94 -29.12 -9.58
N GLY A 244 6.72 -29.42 -10.02
CA GLY A 244 5.61 -29.78 -9.12
C GLY A 244 4.85 -28.59 -8.54
N ILE A 245 5.20 -27.35 -8.90
CA ILE A 245 4.41 -26.17 -8.57
C ILE A 245 3.53 -25.83 -9.78
N THR A 246 2.24 -26.13 -9.68
CA THR A 246 1.24 -25.81 -10.72
C THR A 246 0.37 -24.64 -10.28
N TYR A 247 -0.03 -24.64 -9.01
CA TYR A 247 -0.82 -23.58 -8.42
C TYR A 247 -0.13 -23.03 -7.17
N GLU A 248 -0.56 -21.85 -6.74
CA GLU A 248 0.02 -21.18 -5.59
C GLU A 248 -0.01 -22.04 -4.29
N VAL A 249 -1.03 -22.88 -4.10
CA VAL A 249 -1.19 -23.73 -2.90
C VAL A 249 -0.26 -24.95 -2.88
N ASP A 250 0.42 -25.23 -4.00
CA ASP A 250 1.50 -26.20 -4.03
C ASP A 250 2.71 -25.69 -3.24
N MET A 251 2.92 -24.36 -3.20
CA MET A 251 3.94 -23.73 -2.37
C MET A 251 3.58 -23.85 -0.89
N LYS A 252 4.52 -24.38 -0.10
CA LYS A 252 4.36 -24.57 1.34
C LYS A 252 4.95 -23.40 2.12
N GLU A 253 4.22 -22.96 3.14
CA GLU A 253 4.65 -21.90 4.06
C GLU A 253 6.10 -22.13 4.53
N GLY A 254 6.93 -21.09 4.43
CA GLY A 254 8.34 -21.10 4.84
C GLY A 254 9.31 -21.79 3.86
N THR A 255 8.81 -22.41 2.80
CA THR A 255 9.67 -23.00 1.75
C THR A 255 9.95 -21.99 0.66
N THR A 256 11.21 -21.92 0.24
CA THR A 256 11.65 -21.02 -0.84
C THR A 256 11.76 -21.79 -2.15
N TYR A 257 11.20 -21.22 -3.21
CA TYR A 257 11.17 -21.79 -4.55
C TYR A 257 11.93 -20.91 -5.54
N ASN A 258 12.43 -21.50 -6.62
CA ASN A 258 13.01 -20.73 -7.73
C ASN A 258 11.92 -20.03 -8.54
N ALA A 259 12.18 -18.79 -8.93
CA ALA A 259 11.31 -18.01 -9.80
C ALA A 259 12.11 -17.22 -10.84
N SER A 260 11.41 -16.70 -11.85
CA SER A 260 11.97 -15.86 -12.90
C SER A 260 10.89 -14.92 -13.44
N PHE A 261 11.28 -13.83 -14.08
CA PHE A 261 10.35 -12.93 -14.77
C PHE A 261 10.39 -13.21 -16.28
N VAL A 262 9.22 -13.43 -16.87
CA VAL A 262 9.09 -13.68 -18.32
C VAL A 262 8.48 -12.46 -18.99
N GLU A 263 9.07 -12.02 -20.10
CA GLU A 263 8.60 -10.83 -20.82
C GLU A 263 7.20 -11.06 -21.41
N LEU A 264 6.31 -10.09 -21.25
CA LEU A 264 4.93 -10.05 -21.75
C LEU A 264 4.79 -8.90 -22.75
N THR A 265 4.27 -9.22 -23.92
CA THR A 265 4.18 -8.29 -25.05
C THR A 265 2.78 -7.70 -25.21
N GLU A 266 1.75 -8.45 -24.81
CA GLU A 266 0.38 -7.97 -24.80
C GLU A 266 0.17 -6.92 -23.71
N LYS A 267 -0.86 -6.08 -23.90
CA LYS A 267 -1.20 -4.98 -22.99
C LYS A 267 -2.70 -4.87 -22.72
N ASN A 268 -3.53 -5.50 -23.53
CA ASN A 268 -4.97 -5.59 -23.28
C ASN A 268 -5.24 -6.72 -22.29
N ILE A 269 -6.20 -6.51 -21.37
CA ILE A 269 -6.41 -7.41 -20.23
C ILE A 269 -6.60 -8.89 -20.62
N ASP A 270 -7.49 -9.18 -21.59
CA ASP A 270 -7.78 -10.56 -22.00
C ASP A 270 -6.59 -11.22 -22.72
N LEU A 271 -5.92 -10.46 -23.59
CA LEU A 271 -4.76 -10.95 -24.35
C LEU A 271 -3.54 -11.13 -23.45
N LEU A 272 -3.37 -10.25 -22.45
CA LEU A 272 -2.30 -10.30 -21.48
C LEU A 272 -2.46 -11.49 -20.53
N ASP A 273 -3.67 -11.72 -20.01
CA ASP A 273 -3.98 -12.91 -19.22
C ASP A 273 -3.72 -14.20 -20.02
N ALA A 274 -4.16 -14.25 -21.29
CA ALA A 274 -3.93 -15.40 -22.16
C ALA A 274 -2.43 -15.64 -22.42
N GLU A 275 -1.65 -14.59 -22.73
CA GLU A 275 -0.20 -14.67 -22.96
C GLU A 275 0.53 -15.15 -21.69
N ALA A 276 0.14 -14.62 -20.52
CA ALA A 276 0.73 -14.97 -19.25
C ALA A 276 0.50 -16.45 -18.91
N LYS A 277 -0.74 -16.94 -19.10
CA LYS A 277 -1.08 -18.37 -18.95
C LYS A 277 -0.29 -19.25 -19.93
N GLU A 278 -0.16 -18.84 -21.19
CA GLU A 278 0.63 -19.56 -22.20
C GLU A 278 2.11 -19.66 -21.79
N LYS A 279 2.68 -18.58 -21.25
CA LYS A 279 4.08 -18.52 -20.79
C LYS A 279 4.30 -19.17 -19.43
N GLY A 280 3.23 -19.56 -18.74
CA GLY A 280 3.26 -20.18 -17.42
C GLY A 280 3.65 -19.20 -16.32
N VAL A 281 3.22 -17.94 -16.43
CA VAL A 281 3.19 -16.99 -15.30
C VAL A 281 2.30 -17.58 -14.21
N MET A 282 2.69 -17.40 -12.95
CA MET A 282 1.96 -17.92 -11.80
C MET A 282 0.64 -17.17 -11.64
N GLY A 283 -0.46 -17.93 -11.55
CA GLY A 283 -1.76 -17.42 -11.15
C GLY A 283 -1.95 -17.54 -9.64
N PHE A 284 -2.40 -16.45 -9.04
CA PHE A 284 -2.77 -16.29 -7.63
C PHE A 284 -4.28 -16.06 -7.53
N SER A 285 -4.88 -16.51 -6.43
CA SER A 285 -6.29 -16.34 -6.20
C SER A 285 -6.54 -14.96 -5.61
N ARG A 286 -6.58 -13.95 -6.49
CA ARG A 286 -6.76 -12.52 -6.16
C ARG A 286 -5.51 -11.90 -5.51
N LEU A 287 -4.57 -11.45 -6.34
CA LEU A 287 -3.33 -10.80 -5.89
C LEU A 287 -3.64 -9.34 -5.63
N GLU A 288 -3.57 -8.96 -4.36
CA GLU A 288 -3.91 -7.61 -3.91
C GLU A 288 -2.64 -6.75 -3.77
N ASP A 289 -2.56 -6.03 -2.66
CA ASP A 289 -1.61 -4.96 -2.46
C ASP A 289 -0.18 -5.50 -2.35
N ILE A 290 0.74 -4.75 -2.96
CA ILE A 290 2.17 -5.06 -3.02
C ILE A 290 2.92 -3.98 -2.24
N ASP A 291 4.03 -4.35 -1.62
CA ASP A 291 4.99 -3.39 -1.11
C ASP A 291 6.40 -3.98 -1.04
N TRP A 292 7.41 -3.19 -0.72
CA TRP A 292 8.81 -3.64 -0.64
C TRP A 292 9.47 -3.19 0.66
N ARG A 293 10.46 -3.96 1.10
CA ARG A 293 11.08 -3.75 2.40
C ARG A 293 12.05 -2.58 2.43
N ARG A 294 11.88 -1.69 3.40
CA ARG A 294 12.70 -0.47 3.55
C ARG A 294 14.05 -0.73 4.23
N GLY A 295 14.90 0.29 4.23
CA GLY A 295 16.11 0.39 5.07
C GLY A 295 17.45 0.14 4.38
N SER A 296 17.51 -0.62 3.28
CA SER A 296 18.77 -0.79 2.54
C SER A 296 18.55 -1.22 1.09
N ALA A 297 19.51 -0.95 0.21
CA ALA A 297 19.47 -1.41 -1.19
C ALA A 297 19.15 -2.91 -1.34
N LYS A 298 19.65 -3.74 -0.42
CA LYS A 298 19.33 -5.18 -0.39
C LYS A 298 17.88 -5.43 -0.01
N ASN A 299 17.40 -4.79 1.06
CA ASN A 299 16.01 -4.92 1.51
C ASN A 299 15.04 -4.44 0.44
N ASN A 300 15.39 -3.39 -0.31
CA ASN A 300 14.52 -2.82 -1.35
C ASN A 300 14.31 -3.77 -2.56
N ARG A 301 14.92 -4.95 -2.55
CA ARG A 301 14.71 -6.05 -3.51
C ARG A 301 13.94 -7.24 -2.90
N GLU A 302 13.44 -7.10 -1.67
CA GLU A 302 12.50 -8.00 -1.01
C GLU A 302 11.09 -7.41 -1.15
N ILE A 303 10.28 -8.02 -2.00
CA ILE A 303 8.91 -7.60 -2.34
C ILE A 303 7.95 -8.48 -1.56
N TYR A 304 6.90 -7.91 -0.99
CA TYR A 304 5.84 -8.62 -0.29
C TYR A 304 4.51 -8.29 -0.93
N PHE A 305 3.61 -9.25 -1.00
CA PHE A 305 2.28 -9.02 -1.53
C PHE A 305 1.27 -9.94 -0.88
N CYS A 306 0.05 -9.43 -0.77
CA CYS A 306 -1.10 -10.17 -0.30
C CYS A 306 -1.77 -10.90 -1.45
N VAL A 307 -2.33 -12.06 -1.12
CA VAL A 307 -3.29 -12.76 -1.97
C VAL A 307 -4.51 -12.98 -1.10
N THR A 308 -5.59 -12.25 -1.35
CA THR A 308 -6.76 -12.22 -0.46
C THR A 308 -7.53 -13.54 -0.43
N GLY A 309 -7.41 -14.34 -1.48
CA GLY A 309 -8.07 -15.63 -1.57
C GLY A 309 -9.54 -15.52 -1.96
N ARG A 310 -10.12 -16.69 -2.26
CA ARG A 310 -11.48 -16.74 -2.79
C ARG A 310 -12.16 -18.07 -2.50
N LYS A 311 -13.24 -18.02 -1.71
CA LYS A 311 -14.01 -19.21 -1.34
C LYS A 311 -14.94 -19.69 -2.46
N LYS A 312 -14.43 -20.50 -3.38
CA LYS A 312 -15.19 -21.15 -4.47
C LYS A 312 -14.81 -22.62 -4.62
N GLU A 313 -15.79 -23.46 -4.97
CA GLU A 313 -15.56 -24.91 -5.14
C GLU A 313 -14.49 -25.22 -6.20
N GLY A 314 -14.45 -24.44 -7.29
CA GLY A 314 -13.49 -24.64 -8.38
C GLY A 314 -12.02 -24.40 -8.00
N LEU A 315 -11.79 -23.65 -6.92
CA LEU A 315 -10.47 -23.26 -6.43
C LEU A 315 -9.92 -24.18 -5.33
N VAL A 316 -10.72 -25.11 -4.80
CA VAL A 316 -10.26 -26.06 -3.78
C VAL A 316 -9.06 -26.85 -4.29
N GLY A 317 -7.92 -26.72 -3.62
CA GLY A 317 -6.66 -27.35 -4.01
C GLY A 317 -5.91 -26.64 -5.15
N LYS A 318 -6.31 -25.42 -5.51
CA LYS A 318 -5.64 -24.58 -6.51
C LYS A 318 -5.34 -23.18 -5.99
N GLY A 319 -6.37 -22.48 -5.53
CA GLY A 319 -6.26 -21.11 -5.00
C GLY A 319 -6.36 -21.10 -3.48
N THR A 320 -5.75 -20.10 -2.85
CA THR A 320 -5.98 -19.88 -1.43
C THR A 320 -7.43 -19.46 -1.16
N ILE A 321 -8.00 -19.92 -0.05
CA ILE A 321 -9.38 -19.60 0.34
C ILE A 321 -9.41 -18.43 1.31
N TYR A 322 -8.54 -18.45 2.32
CA TYR A 322 -8.50 -17.44 3.39
C TYR A 322 -7.39 -16.41 3.21
N GLY A 323 -6.54 -16.63 2.22
CA GLY A 323 -5.48 -15.73 1.80
C GLY A 323 -4.09 -16.07 2.35
N ARG A 324 -3.10 -15.47 1.71
CA ARG A 324 -1.66 -15.73 1.91
C ARG A 324 -0.88 -14.45 1.75
N VAL A 325 0.33 -14.42 2.32
CA VAL A 325 1.32 -13.38 2.03
C VAL A 325 2.56 -14.06 1.46
N TYR A 326 3.06 -13.52 0.36
CA TYR A 326 4.25 -13.99 -0.31
C TYR A 326 5.38 -12.98 -0.20
N LYS A 327 6.61 -13.47 -0.28
CA LYS A 327 7.83 -12.70 -0.41
C LYS A 327 8.53 -13.10 -1.70
N VAL A 328 8.94 -12.13 -2.52
CA VAL A 328 9.81 -12.31 -3.69
C VAL A 328 11.15 -11.63 -3.44
N GLU A 329 12.24 -12.36 -3.66
CA GLU A 329 13.61 -11.81 -3.59
C GLU A 329 14.18 -11.70 -5.01
N LEU A 330 14.51 -10.48 -5.43
CA LEU A 330 15.02 -10.22 -6.77
C LEU A 330 16.53 -10.46 -6.88
N ASN A 331 17.01 -10.64 -8.11
CA ASN A 331 18.44 -10.70 -8.38
C ASN A 331 19.10 -9.35 -8.10
N GLU A 332 20.26 -9.34 -7.46
CA GLU A 332 20.93 -8.10 -7.07
C GLU A 332 21.33 -7.17 -8.23
N ASN A 333 21.62 -7.72 -9.41
CA ASN A 333 22.23 -6.96 -10.51
C ASN A 333 21.29 -6.74 -11.70
N ASP A 334 20.19 -7.49 -11.77
CA ASP A 334 19.25 -7.44 -12.89
C ASP A 334 17.83 -7.72 -12.39
N PRO A 335 16.90 -6.74 -12.40
CA PRO A 335 15.54 -6.96 -11.92
C PRO A 335 14.80 -8.08 -12.67
N THR A 336 15.22 -8.40 -13.90
CA THR A 336 14.64 -9.46 -14.74
C THR A 336 15.36 -10.81 -14.61
N GLY A 337 16.41 -10.87 -13.78
CA GLY A 337 17.18 -12.07 -13.53
C GLY A 337 16.45 -13.13 -12.69
N THR A 338 17.21 -14.10 -12.20
CA THR A 338 16.67 -15.16 -11.33
C THR A 338 16.11 -14.59 -10.03
N ALA A 339 14.90 -14.96 -9.66
CA ALA A 339 14.25 -14.56 -8.42
C ALA A 339 13.99 -15.77 -7.52
N LYS A 340 13.54 -15.49 -6.29
CA LYS A 340 13.00 -16.48 -5.37
C LYS A 340 11.61 -16.06 -4.92
N ILE A 341 10.76 -17.03 -4.59
CA ILE A 341 9.47 -16.78 -3.94
C ILE A 341 9.31 -17.66 -2.70
N THR A 342 8.68 -17.12 -1.67
CA THR A 342 8.33 -17.82 -0.43
C THR A 342 6.92 -17.44 -0.01
N CYS A 343 6.04 -18.41 0.24
CA CYS A 343 4.83 -18.17 1.02
C CYS A 343 5.24 -17.99 2.49
N VAL A 344 5.10 -16.79 3.05
CA VAL A 344 5.57 -16.47 4.42
C VAL A 344 4.47 -16.63 5.48
N LEU A 345 3.21 -16.50 5.05
CA LEU A 345 2.01 -16.62 5.87
C LEU A 345 0.92 -17.32 5.07
N ASP A 346 0.36 -18.40 5.62
CA ASP A 346 -0.68 -19.21 4.96
C ASP A 346 -1.96 -19.30 5.81
N GLY A 347 -3.01 -18.60 5.39
CA GLY A 347 -4.31 -18.59 6.07
C GLY A 347 -5.11 -19.90 5.93
N ASP A 348 -4.78 -20.73 4.93
CA ASP A 348 -5.37 -22.06 4.74
C ASP A 348 -4.76 -23.11 5.66
N LYS A 349 -3.62 -22.80 6.26
CA LYS A 349 -2.98 -23.63 7.28
C LYS A 349 -3.65 -23.38 8.63
N LEU A 350 -4.70 -24.14 8.91
CA LEU A 350 -5.59 -23.93 10.08
C LEU A 350 -4.91 -24.10 11.45
N ASP A 351 -3.74 -24.72 11.51
CA ASP A 351 -2.89 -24.83 12.70
C ASP A 351 -1.65 -23.90 12.66
N GLY A 352 -1.56 -23.04 11.65
CA GLY A 352 -0.49 -22.08 11.42
C GLY A 352 -0.69 -20.76 12.17
N LYS A 353 0.32 -19.89 12.09
CA LYS A 353 0.30 -18.56 12.72
C LYS A 353 -0.71 -17.61 12.06
N ALA A 354 -0.92 -17.75 10.75
CA ALA A 354 -1.86 -16.95 9.98
C ALA A 354 -3.28 -17.54 9.95
N LYS A 355 -3.59 -18.53 10.79
CA LYS A 355 -4.90 -19.24 10.79
C LYS A 355 -6.13 -18.34 11.00
N LEU A 356 -5.93 -17.11 11.48
CA LEU A 356 -6.98 -16.12 11.70
C LEU A 356 -7.19 -15.20 10.50
N PHE A 357 -6.36 -15.29 9.45
CA PHE A 357 -6.56 -14.48 8.26
C PHE A 357 -7.97 -14.64 7.70
N HIS A 358 -8.59 -13.51 7.40
CA HIS A 358 -9.83 -13.40 6.69
C HIS A 358 -9.64 -12.39 5.57
N SER A 359 -9.03 -12.86 4.46
CA SER A 359 -8.76 -12.02 3.28
C SER A 359 -7.76 -10.89 3.55
N PRO A 360 -6.46 -11.19 3.72
CA PRO A 360 -5.40 -10.19 3.74
C PRO A 360 -5.37 -9.45 2.40
N ASP A 361 -5.29 -8.14 2.46
CA ASP A 361 -5.53 -7.26 1.33
C ASP A 361 -4.40 -6.24 1.23
N ASN A 362 -4.51 -5.12 1.94
CA ASN A 362 -3.51 -4.06 1.95
C ASN A 362 -2.23 -4.40 2.75
N ILE A 363 -1.06 -3.89 2.34
CA ILE A 363 0.21 -4.15 3.03
C ILE A 363 1.17 -2.94 3.04
N VAL A 364 1.79 -2.67 4.19
CA VAL A 364 2.95 -1.76 4.28
C VAL A 364 4.14 -2.42 4.96
N VAL A 365 5.31 -2.36 4.33
CA VAL A 365 6.52 -3.08 4.74
C VAL A 365 7.62 -2.12 5.19
N THR A 366 7.83 -1.97 6.48
CA THR A 366 8.90 -1.14 7.04
C THR A 366 10.26 -1.86 6.98
N GLU A 367 11.26 -1.40 7.75
CA GLU A 367 12.58 -2.04 7.76
C GLU A 367 12.55 -3.43 8.42
N ASN A 368 11.75 -3.59 9.47
CA ASN A 368 11.70 -4.77 10.34
C ASN A 368 10.32 -5.44 10.40
N TYR A 369 9.26 -4.77 9.96
CA TYR A 369 7.89 -5.29 10.05
C TYR A 369 7.15 -5.17 8.72
N ALA A 370 6.18 -6.06 8.50
CA ALA A 370 5.11 -5.85 7.54
C ALA A 370 3.80 -5.72 8.31
N TYR A 371 3.00 -4.73 7.96
CA TYR A 371 1.66 -4.53 8.47
C TYR A 371 0.67 -4.97 7.41
N ILE A 372 -0.17 -5.96 7.75
CA ILE A 372 -1.09 -6.63 6.83
C ILE A 372 -2.50 -6.32 7.29
N GLN A 373 -3.31 -5.82 6.37
CA GLN A 373 -4.67 -5.35 6.62
C GLN A 373 -5.66 -6.33 5.97
N GLU A 374 -6.89 -6.40 6.47
CA GLU A 374 -7.91 -7.32 5.96
C GLU A 374 -9.06 -6.58 5.27
N ASP A 375 -9.53 -7.17 4.16
CA ASP A 375 -10.84 -6.97 3.54
C ASP A 375 -11.67 -8.28 3.66
N PRO A 376 -12.43 -8.49 4.75
CA PRO A 376 -13.16 -9.74 4.95
C PRO A 376 -14.22 -10.02 3.87
N ASN A 377 -13.96 -11.00 3.01
CA ASN A 377 -14.81 -11.39 1.87
C ASN A 377 -16.09 -12.20 2.24
N GLY A 378 -16.69 -11.93 3.40
CA GLY A 378 -18.05 -12.35 3.77
C GLY A 378 -18.22 -13.81 4.22
N TYR A 379 -17.15 -14.57 4.44
CA TYR A 379 -17.22 -15.96 4.91
C TYR A 379 -16.75 -16.11 6.37
N PHE A 380 -17.60 -15.70 7.30
CA PHE A 380 -17.35 -15.79 8.75
C PHE A 380 -17.49 -17.21 9.30
N ASP A 381 -16.45 -18.03 9.20
CA ASP A 381 -16.43 -19.41 9.70
C ASP A 381 -15.46 -19.65 10.87
N GLY A 382 -15.95 -20.38 11.89
CA GLY A 382 -15.12 -20.81 13.02
C GLY A 382 -14.41 -19.65 13.74
N GLU A 383 -13.07 -19.71 13.79
CA GLU A 383 -12.23 -18.68 14.42
C GLU A 383 -12.07 -17.41 13.55
N LYS A 384 -12.54 -17.40 12.30
CA LYS A 384 -12.50 -16.25 11.37
C LYS A 384 -13.75 -15.39 11.42
N ASN A 385 -14.59 -15.59 12.44
CA ASN A 385 -15.79 -14.77 12.69
C ASN A 385 -15.44 -13.48 13.46
N HIS A 386 -14.62 -12.63 12.86
CA HIS A 386 -14.23 -11.32 13.38
C HIS A 386 -14.33 -10.23 12.30
N ALA A 387 -14.30 -8.97 12.72
CA ALA A 387 -14.17 -7.83 11.82
C ALA A 387 -12.73 -7.71 11.28
N ALA A 388 -12.50 -6.83 10.30
CA ALA A 388 -11.17 -6.61 9.73
C ALA A 388 -10.14 -6.30 10.82
N SER A 389 -8.98 -6.94 10.69
CA SER A 389 -7.85 -6.81 11.60
C SER A 389 -6.60 -6.30 10.90
N LEU A 390 -5.78 -5.57 11.66
CA LEU A 390 -4.42 -5.21 11.28
C LEU A 390 -3.46 -6.18 11.99
N TYR A 391 -2.55 -6.79 11.25
CA TYR A 391 -1.50 -7.65 11.80
C TYR A 391 -0.13 -7.02 11.64
N GLN A 392 0.76 -7.26 12.61
CA GLN A 392 2.17 -6.95 12.55
C GLN A 392 2.95 -8.26 12.36
N TYR A 393 3.69 -8.37 11.27
CA TYR A 393 4.56 -9.48 10.94
C TYR A 393 6.03 -9.07 11.07
N ASN A 394 6.77 -9.70 11.99
CA ASN A 394 8.20 -9.43 12.16
C ASN A 394 9.01 -10.12 11.04
N LEU A 395 9.66 -9.33 10.19
CA LEU A 395 10.37 -9.82 8.99
C LEU A 395 11.62 -10.65 9.34
N LYS A 396 12.12 -10.54 10.57
CA LYS A 396 13.30 -11.27 11.03
C LYS A 396 12.96 -12.56 11.78
N THR A 397 11.97 -12.52 12.68
CA THR A 397 11.61 -13.67 13.52
C THR A 397 10.50 -14.51 12.93
N GLY A 398 9.70 -13.92 12.03
CA GLY A 398 8.51 -14.55 11.47
C GLY A 398 7.32 -14.60 12.43
N GLU A 399 7.37 -13.89 13.56
CA GLU A 399 6.25 -13.72 14.49
C GLU A 399 5.13 -12.89 13.85
N LEU A 400 3.87 -13.31 14.05
CA LEU A 400 2.69 -12.60 13.60
C LEU A 400 1.84 -12.25 14.83
N LYS A 401 1.45 -10.98 14.95
CA LYS A 401 0.61 -10.47 16.04
C LYS A 401 -0.57 -9.68 15.48
N LYS A 402 -1.73 -9.78 16.11
CA LYS A 402 -2.87 -8.90 15.81
C LYS A 402 -2.64 -7.58 16.55
N VAL A 403 -2.64 -6.46 15.82
CA VAL A 403 -2.44 -5.11 16.36
C VAL A 403 -3.75 -4.54 16.86
N LEU A 404 -4.75 -4.56 16.00
CA LEU A 404 -6.07 -4.00 16.23
C LEU A 404 -7.13 -4.71 15.37
N GLU A 405 -8.38 -4.45 15.70
CA GLU A 405 -9.57 -4.90 14.98
C GLU A 405 -10.59 -3.76 14.90
N CYS A 406 -11.36 -3.69 13.82
CA CYS A 406 -12.50 -2.77 13.70
C CYS A 406 -13.58 -3.09 14.75
N ASP A 407 -13.92 -2.14 15.61
CA ASP A 407 -14.98 -2.24 16.62
C ASP A 407 -16.36 -1.95 16.00
N GLN A 408 -16.76 -2.77 15.02
CA GLN A 408 -18.05 -2.62 14.34
C GLN A 408 -19.25 -2.84 15.27
N VAL A 409 -19.06 -3.51 16.41
CA VAL A 409 -20.09 -3.63 17.45
C VAL A 409 -20.36 -2.26 18.07
N ALA A 410 -19.33 -1.53 18.48
CA ALA A 410 -19.50 -0.17 19.01
C ALA A 410 -19.93 0.84 17.93
N ALA A 411 -19.43 0.69 16.70
CA ALA A 411 -19.75 1.56 15.57
C ALA A 411 -21.22 1.46 15.16
N SER A 412 -21.72 0.24 14.93
CA SER A 412 -23.11 0.00 14.53
C SER A 412 -24.10 0.44 15.62
N ALA A 413 -23.78 0.24 16.90
CA ALA A 413 -24.59 0.74 18.02
C ALA A 413 -24.72 2.28 18.03
N GLN A 414 -23.81 2.99 17.38
CA GLN A 414 -23.80 4.45 17.25
C GLN A 414 -24.24 4.94 15.86
N GLY A 415 -24.66 4.03 14.97
CA GLY A 415 -25.14 4.37 13.62
C GLY A 415 -24.04 4.51 12.56
N TYR A 416 -22.81 4.11 12.85
CA TYR A 416 -21.71 4.08 11.89
C TYR A 416 -21.67 2.70 11.22
N GLY A 417 -22.63 2.43 10.34
CA GLY A 417 -22.65 1.20 9.54
C GLY A 417 -23.31 -0.02 10.19
N ALA A 418 -23.17 -1.17 9.52
CA ALA A 418 -23.81 -2.42 9.92
C ALA A 418 -22.89 -3.31 10.77
N SER A 419 -23.43 -4.45 11.21
CA SER A 419 -22.60 -5.48 11.83
C SER A 419 -21.59 -6.04 10.84
N TYR A 420 -20.44 -6.52 11.33
CA TYR A 420 -19.40 -7.06 10.44
C TYR A 420 -19.86 -8.31 9.71
N GLN A 421 -20.81 -9.08 10.24
CA GLN A 421 -21.40 -10.20 9.54
C GLN A 421 -22.29 -9.79 8.35
N ASP A 422 -22.89 -8.61 8.41
CA ASP A 422 -23.75 -8.09 7.34
C ASP A 422 -22.93 -7.33 6.29
N LYS A 423 -22.04 -6.45 6.76
CA LYS A 423 -21.12 -5.62 5.98
C LYS A 423 -19.85 -5.41 6.79
N ALA A 424 -18.88 -6.31 6.66
CA ALA A 424 -17.55 -6.08 7.22
C ALA A 424 -16.96 -4.81 6.62
N TRP A 425 -16.25 -4.05 7.44
CA TRP A 425 -15.37 -2.97 7.01
C TRP A 425 -14.06 -3.54 6.51
N GLU A 426 -13.35 -2.73 5.76
CA GLU A 426 -11.97 -2.96 5.35
C GLU A 426 -11.03 -2.02 6.10
N ILE A 427 -9.79 -2.48 6.34
CA ILE A 427 -8.67 -1.62 6.71
C ILE A 427 -7.76 -1.49 5.49
N THR A 428 -7.44 -0.27 5.09
CA THR A 428 -6.75 0.01 3.82
C THR A 428 -5.80 1.21 3.94
N GLY A 429 -4.98 1.44 2.90
CA GLY A 429 -4.28 2.70 2.67
C GLY A 429 -3.26 3.06 3.75
N MET A 430 -2.74 2.07 4.49
CA MET A 430 -1.76 2.30 5.52
C MET A 430 -0.41 2.74 4.92
N ILE A 431 0.11 3.89 5.36
CA ILE A 431 1.43 4.38 4.94
C ILE A 431 2.26 4.84 6.14
N ASP A 432 3.57 4.54 6.12
CA ASP A 432 4.53 5.08 7.09
C ASP A 432 4.84 6.54 6.75
N ILE A 433 4.47 7.45 7.65
CA ILE A 433 4.68 8.89 7.47
C ILE A 433 5.75 9.46 8.40
N SER A 434 6.46 8.59 9.13
CA SER A 434 7.35 8.97 10.22
C SER A 434 8.39 10.00 9.79
N GLU A 435 9.04 9.74 8.66
CA GLU A 435 10.05 10.63 8.08
C GLU A 435 9.43 11.86 7.45
N THR A 436 8.31 11.72 6.75
CA THR A 436 7.61 12.83 6.08
C THR A 436 7.19 13.93 7.06
N ILE A 437 6.70 13.55 8.24
CA ILE A 437 6.24 14.52 9.26
C ILE A 437 7.30 14.81 10.34
N GLY A 438 8.40 14.06 10.38
CA GLY A 438 9.44 14.19 11.39
C GLY A 438 9.00 13.72 12.79
N VAL A 439 8.08 12.75 12.87
CA VAL A 439 7.61 12.16 14.14
C VAL A 439 7.68 10.64 14.03
N SER A 440 8.60 10.03 14.79
CA SER A 440 8.87 8.60 14.71
C SER A 440 7.64 7.72 14.94
N ASN A 441 7.63 6.54 14.31
CA ASN A 441 6.65 5.48 14.53
C ASN A 441 5.21 5.95 14.27
N THR A 442 5.02 6.75 13.22
CA THR A 442 3.72 7.33 12.89
C THR A 442 3.29 6.92 11.49
N PHE A 443 2.05 6.44 11.39
CA PHE A 443 1.43 5.93 10.18
C PHE A 443 0.11 6.66 9.94
N LEU A 444 -0.30 6.73 8.67
CA LEU A 444 -1.72 6.88 8.34
C LEU A 444 -2.34 5.49 8.19
N LEU A 445 -3.63 5.38 8.46
CA LEU A 445 -4.45 4.18 8.28
C LEU A 445 -5.84 4.62 7.86
N ILE A 446 -6.48 3.90 6.95
CA ILE A 446 -7.82 4.21 6.46
C ILE A 446 -8.75 3.03 6.74
N THR A 447 -10.04 3.32 6.91
CA THR A 447 -11.08 2.29 6.88
C THR A 447 -12.13 2.63 5.83
N GLN A 448 -12.49 1.65 5.01
CA GLN A 448 -13.73 1.67 4.26
C GLN A 448 -14.87 1.22 5.18
N ASN A 449 -15.73 2.14 5.60
CA ASN A 449 -16.73 1.86 6.64
C ASN A 449 -18.03 1.34 6.01
N HIS A 450 -17.98 0.16 5.39
CA HIS A 450 -19.10 -0.39 4.63
C HIS A 450 -20.43 -0.37 5.40
N GLY A 451 -21.48 0.04 4.68
CA GLY A 451 -22.84 0.23 5.20
C GLY A 451 -23.06 1.49 6.04
N TRP A 452 -22.05 2.33 6.27
CA TRP A 452 -22.23 3.63 6.92
C TRP A 452 -22.74 4.69 5.94
N GLU A 453 -24.06 4.82 5.83
CA GLU A 453 -24.70 5.77 4.90
C GLU A 453 -25.27 7.01 5.60
N PRO A 454 -25.40 8.16 4.90
CA PRO A 454 -26.07 9.34 5.44
C PRO A 454 -27.53 9.08 5.82
N ALA A 455 -27.93 9.54 7.01
CA ALA A 455 -29.29 9.35 7.52
C ALA A 455 -30.39 10.03 6.69
N ASP A 456 -30.05 11.01 5.85
CA ASP A 456 -30.97 11.70 4.95
C ASP A 456 -31.20 10.97 3.62
N GLY A 457 -30.54 9.81 3.41
CA GLY A 457 -30.63 9.00 2.20
C GLY A 457 -29.74 9.49 1.05
N GLY A 458 -28.91 10.51 1.28
CA GLY A 458 -27.87 10.99 0.37
C GLY A 458 -26.71 10.00 0.21
N ALA A 459 -25.58 10.51 -0.25
CA ALA A 459 -24.34 9.76 -0.43
C ALA A 459 -23.16 10.57 0.12
N PHE A 460 -22.20 9.90 0.73
CA PHE A 460 -20.90 10.50 1.04
C PHE A 460 -20.04 10.58 -0.23
N THR A 461 -20.37 11.54 -1.08
CA THR A 461 -19.68 11.78 -2.35
C THR A 461 -19.68 13.26 -2.70
N ASP A 462 -18.63 13.71 -3.36
CA ASP A 462 -18.53 15.08 -3.86
C ASP A 462 -18.96 15.13 -5.35
N PRO A 463 -19.85 16.05 -5.76
CA PRO A 463 -20.22 16.22 -7.17
C PRO A 463 -19.05 16.54 -8.12
N MET A 464 -17.90 17.00 -7.60
CA MET A 464 -16.68 17.20 -8.39
C MET A 464 -15.92 15.89 -8.65
N ALA A 465 -16.21 14.84 -7.87
CA ALA A 465 -15.65 13.50 -7.98
C ALA A 465 -16.51 12.58 -8.84
N ASN A 466 -17.79 12.41 -8.48
CA ASN A 466 -18.73 11.53 -9.17
C ASN A 466 -20.20 12.02 -9.01
N ASP A 467 -21.10 11.53 -9.87
CA ASP A 467 -22.53 11.69 -9.63
C ASP A 467 -22.97 10.78 -8.48
N ALA A 468 -23.73 11.32 -7.52
CA ALA A 468 -24.24 10.57 -6.38
C ALA A 468 -25.14 9.38 -6.74
N ALA A 469 -25.69 9.36 -7.96
CA ALA A 469 -26.44 8.21 -8.48
C ALA A 469 -25.53 7.04 -8.91
N GLU A 470 -24.26 7.30 -9.18
CA GLU A 470 -23.32 6.38 -9.83
C GLU A 470 -22.20 5.90 -8.88
N THR A 471 -22.32 6.19 -7.58
CA THR A 471 -21.34 5.83 -6.53
C THR A 471 -22.00 5.06 -5.38
N ARG A 472 -21.16 4.43 -4.55
CA ARG A 472 -21.58 3.89 -3.27
C ARG A 472 -21.83 5.04 -2.30
N LYS A 473 -22.79 4.86 -1.39
CA LYS A 473 -23.25 5.94 -0.50
C LYS A 473 -22.46 6.06 0.78
N GLU A 474 -21.61 5.08 1.05
CA GLU A 474 -21.02 4.85 2.35
C GLU A 474 -19.79 5.71 2.63
N GLY A 475 -19.49 5.93 3.90
CA GLY A 475 -18.39 6.80 4.32
C GLY A 475 -17.08 6.07 4.57
N SER A 476 -16.03 6.86 4.77
CA SER A 476 -14.68 6.43 5.10
C SER A 476 -14.09 7.28 6.21
N GLN A 477 -13.04 6.75 6.85
CA GLN A 477 -12.30 7.42 7.91
C GLN A 477 -10.79 7.24 7.73
N LEU A 478 -10.05 8.32 7.94
CA LEU A 478 -8.61 8.39 7.97
C LEU A 478 -8.14 8.62 9.41
N TYR A 479 -7.11 7.89 9.83
CA TYR A 479 -6.54 7.93 11.17
C TYR A 479 -5.04 8.20 11.12
N VAL A 480 -4.52 8.82 12.17
CA VAL A 480 -3.10 8.75 12.52
C VAL A 480 -2.90 7.66 13.57
N VAL A 481 -1.97 6.75 13.33
CA VAL A 481 -1.58 5.69 14.25
C VAL A 481 -0.13 5.90 14.68
N GLN A 482 0.11 6.10 15.97
CA GLN A 482 1.43 6.41 16.52
C GLN A 482 1.87 5.40 17.57
N GLY A 483 3.13 4.96 17.48
CA GLY A 483 3.75 4.02 18.43
C GLY A 483 3.97 2.61 17.89
N LEU A 484 3.70 2.37 16.60
CA LEU A 484 3.99 1.11 15.93
C LEU A 484 5.46 1.03 15.52
N ASP A 485 6.11 -0.11 15.76
CA ASP A 485 7.52 -0.31 15.40
C ASP A 485 7.74 -0.33 13.88
N ARG A 486 8.94 0.03 13.45
CA ARG A 486 9.36 0.08 12.05
C ARG A 486 10.46 -0.94 11.79
#